data_AF-A0A7C2PL59-F1
#
_entry.id   AF-A0A7C2PL59-F1
#
_cell.length_a   1.000
_cell.length_b   1.000
_cell.length_c   1.000
_cell.angle_alpha   90.00
_cell.angle_beta   90.00
_cell.angle_gamma   90.00
#
_symmetry.space_group_name_H-M   'P 1'
#
loop_
_entity.id
_entity.type
_entity.pdbx_description
1 polymer ?
#
loop_
_entity_poly.entity_id
_entity_poly.type
_entity_poly.pdbx_seq_one_letter_code
_entity_poly.pdbx_strand_id
1 'polypeptide(L)'
;MAERHEHQHAHHHGAGHAHISRGTYYRVFGALMVLMVLTVAAWWVEKNLIHIPGWLAVTIAMSIAIAKTVLIVLYFMHVKVSSRISQVYAAGAFVWLIILFVITMGDYVARGWPPQGGPLP
;
A
#
# COMPACT_ATOMS: atom_id res chain seq x y z
N MET A 1 32.57 58.85 -14.64
CA MET A 1 33.04 57.55 -15.15
C MET A 1 33.00 56.61 -13.94
N ALA A 2 31.80 56.17 -13.54
CA ALA A 2 31.10 54.99 -14.03
C ALA A 2 31.67 53.70 -13.43
N GLU A 3 31.40 53.45 -12.14
CA GLU A 3 31.33 52.09 -11.62
C GLU A 3 30.06 51.98 -10.76
N ARG A 4 29.04 51.37 -11.36
CA ARG A 4 27.79 51.00 -10.72
C ARG A 4 28.13 49.85 -9.79
N HIS A 5 28.12 50.11 -8.49
CA HIS A 5 28.09 49.04 -7.50
C HIS A 5 26.79 48.25 -7.71
N GLU A 6 26.98 47.04 -8.22
CA GLU A 6 25.97 46.05 -8.45
C GLU A 6 25.30 45.74 -7.11
N HIS A 7 24.12 46.30 -6.90
CA HIS A 7 23.23 45.82 -5.87
C HIS A 7 22.80 44.41 -6.27
N GLN A 8 23.57 43.46 -5.74
CA GLN A 8 23.36 42.04 -5.71
C GLN A 8 21.89 41.78 -5.36
N HIS A 9 21.09 41.48 -6.39
CA HIS A 9 19.74 41.00 -6.24
C HIS A 9 19.82 39.70 -5.45
N ALA A 10 19.54 39.79 -4.15
CA ALA A 10 19.29 38.65 -3.31
C ALA A 10 18.17 37.86 -3.97
N HIS A 11 18.53 36.75 -4.61
CA HIS A 11 17.60 35.79 -5.13
C HIS A 11 16.77 35.29 -3.95
N HIS A 12 15.55 35.82 -3.85
CA HIS A 12 14.48 35.25 -3.05
C HIS A 12 14.23 33.83 -3.57
N HIS A 13 14.97 32.86 -3.03
CA HIS A 13 14.59 31.46 -3.08
C HIS A 13 13.36 31.30 -2.20
N GLY A 14 12.21 31.70 -2.75
CA GLY A 14 10.91 31.25 -2.29
C GLY A 14 10.90 29.75 -2.42
N ALA A 15 11.32 29.07 -1.36
CA ALA A 15 11.03 27.67 -1.12
C ALA A 15 9.51 27.57 -1.06
N GLY A 16 8.88 27.39 -2.22
CA GLY A 16 7.50 27.01 -2.35
C GLY A 16 7.38 25.63 -1.72
N HIS A 17 7.21 25.59 -0.41
CA HIS A 17 6.90 24.39 0.33
C HIS A 17 5.66 23.78 -0.30
N ALA A 18 5.86 22.71 -1.08
CA ALA A 18 4.81 21.95 -1.73
C ALA A 18 4.00 21.21 -0.66
N HIS A 19 3.19 21.95 0.10
CA HIS A 19 2.24 21.38 1.02
C HIS A 19 1.13 20.74 0.20
N ILE A 20 1.05 19.41 0.25
CA ILE A 20 -0.12 18.68 -0.20
C ILE A 20 -1.34 19.32 0.49
N SER A 21 -2.27 19.83 -0.31
CA SER A 21 -3.47 20.50 0.18
C SER A 21 -4.18 19.60 1.21
N ARG A 22 -4.45 20.17 2.40
CA ARG A 22 -5.18 19.50 3.49
C ARG A 22 -6.48 18.83 3.00
N GLY A 23 -7.11 19.40 1.95
CA GLY A 23 -8.33 18.85 1.34
C GLY A 23 -8.16 17.46 0.72
N THR A 24 -6.97 17.09 0.25
CA THR A 24 -6.71 15.75 -0.31
C THR A 24 -6.79 14.69 0.78
N TYR A 25 -6.24 14.95 1.97
CA TYR A 25 -6.31 14.00 3.09
C TYR A 25 -7.74 13.76 3.55
N TYR A 26 -8.56 14.80 3.63
CA TYR A 26 -9.97 14.64 4.03
C TYR A 26 -10.78 13.83 3.01
N ARG A 27 -10.53 14.00 1.70
CA ARG A 27 -11.17 13.17 0.66
C ARG A 27 -10.75 11.71 0.76
N VAL A 28 -9.46 11.43 0.97
CA VAL A 28 -8.96 10.07 1.14
C VAL A 28 -9.48 9.45 2.43
N PHE A 29 -9.52 10.21 3.52
CA PHE A 29 -10.11 9.78 4.79
C PHE A 29 -11.59 9.38 4.62
N GLY A 30 -12.38 10.20 3.91
CA GLY A 30 -13.76 9.85 3.56
C GLY A 30 -13.86 8.55 2.76
N ALA A 31 -13.01 8.37 1.74
CA ALA A 31 -12.95 7.13 0.98
C ALA A 31 -12.59 5.91 1.86
N LEU A 32 -11.63 6.05 2.78
CA LEU A 32 -11.25 4.99 3.73
C LEU A 32 -12.38 4.65 4.69
N MET A 33 -13.15 5.63 5.14
CA MET A 33 -14.33 5.40 5.99
C MET A 33 -15.41 4.62 5.23
N VAL A 34 -15.66 4.98 3.96
CA VAL A 34 -16.58 4.22 3.10
C VAL A 34 -16.10 2.77 2.93
N LEU A 35 -14.83 2.55 2.59
CA LEU A 35 -14.24 1.21 2.46
C LEU A 35 -14.37 0.41 3.76
N MET A 36 -14.18 1.05 4.92
CA MET A 36 -14.35 0.40 6.23
C MET A 36 -15.80 -0.02 6.48
N VAL A 37 -16.76 0.88 6.24
CA VAL A 37 -18.19 0.56 6.34
C VAL A 37 -18.57 -0.57 5.39
N LEU A 38 -18.06 -0.55 4.16
CA LEU A 38 -18.28 -1.64 3.19
C LEU A 38 -17.75 -2.99 3.68
N THR A 39 -16.61 -3.00 4.37
CA THR A 39 -16.04 -4.25 4.91
C THR A 39 -16.93 -4.81 6.03
N VAL A 40 -17.43 -3.94 6.92
CA VAL A 40 -18.35 -4.34 8.01
C VAL A 40 -19.69 -4.79 7.45
N ALA A 41 -20.21 -4.07 6.46
CA ALA A 41 -21.47 -4.41 5.79
C ALA A 41 -21.37 -5.75 5.07
N ALA A 42 -20.27 -6.02 4.35
CA ALA A 42 -20.04 -7.30 3.68
C ALA A 42 -20.07 -8.47 4.68
N TRP A 43 -19.38 -8.32 5.82
CA TRP A 43 -19.41 -9.32 6.90
C TRP A 43 -20.82 -9.50 7.50
N TRP A 44 -21.54 -8.41 7.72
CA TRP A 44 -22.89 -8.47 8.29
C TRP A 44 -23.88 -9.17 7.34
N VAL A 45 -23.80 -8.90 6.04
CA VAL A 45 -24.63 -9.54 5.01
C VAL A 45 -24.35 -11.03 4.91
N GLU A 46 -23.06 -11.42 4.90
CA GLU A 46 -22.64 -12.83 4.89
C GLU A 46 -23.18 -13.60 6.12
N LYS A 47 -23.13 -12.99 7.31
CA LYS A 47 -23.55 -13.65 8.55
C LYS A 47 -25.07 -13.72 8.74
N ASN A 48 -25.80 -12.68 8.37
CA ASN A 48 -27.19 -12.52 8.79
C ASN A 48 -28.22 -12.60 7.66
N LEU A 49 -27.86 -12.31 6.41
CA LEU A 49 -28.85 -12.07 5.35
C LEU A 49 -28.77 -13.07 4.20
N ILE A 50 -27.57 -13.44 3.76
CA ILE A 50 -27.36 -14.33 2.61
C ILE A 50 -26.25 -15.32 2.96
N HIS A 51 -26.51 -16.62 2.80
CA HIS A 51 -25.48 -17.66 2.90
C HIS A 51 -24.62 -17.63 1.64
N ILE A 52 -23.60 -16.77 1.63
CA ILE A 52 -22.63 -16.67 0.54
C ILE A 52 -21.59 -17.81 0.73
N PRO A 53 -21.16 -18.50 -0.34
CA PRO A 53 -20.06 -19.45 -0.21
C PRO A 53 -18.79 -18.75 0.26
N GLY A 54 -18.13 -19.29 1.29
CA GLY A 54 -17.06 -18.59 2.04
C GLY A 54 -15.88 -18.12 1.18
N TRP A 55 -15.56 -18.79 0.08
CA TRP A 55 -14.50 -18.36 -0.85
C TRP A 55 -14.80 -17.01 -1.52
N LEU A 56 -16.08 -16.76 -1.82
CA LEU A 56 -16.51 -15.52 -2.46
C LEU A 56 -16.48 -14.37 -1.45
N ALA A 57 -16.92 -14.62 -0.21
CA ALA A 57 -16.82 -13.64 0.88
C ALA A 57 -15.37 -13.24 1.17
N VAL A 58 -14.46 -14.22 1.23
CA VAL A 58 -13.02 -13.97 1.39
C VAL A 58 -12.46 -13.14 0.24
N THR A 59 -12.85 -13.44 -1.00
CA THR A 59 -12.40 -12.70 -2.18
C THR A 59 -12.85 -11.24 -2.14
N ILE A 60 -14.12 -10.99 -1.76
CA ILE A 60 -14.66 -9.64 -1.58
C ILE A 60 -13.88 -8.90 -0.49
N ALA A 61 -13.70 -9.52 0.68
CA ALA A 61 -12.97 -8.92 1.80
C ALA A 61 -11.52 -8.58 1.42
N MET A 62 -10.83 -9.48 0.71
CA MET A 62 -9.46 -9.25 0.22
C MET A 62 -9.39 -8.12 -0.80
N SER A 63 -10.34 -8.03 -1.74
CA SER A 63 -10.37 -6.93 -2.71
C SER A 63 -10.53 -5.56 -2.04
N ILE A 64 -11.40 -5.46 -1.03
CA ILE A 64 -11.61 -4.24 -0.24
C ILE A 64 -10.35 -3.89 0.56
N ALA A 65 -9.71 -4.90 1.18
CA ALA A 65 -8.48 -4.70 1.92
C ALA A 65 -7.32 -4.20 1.04
N ILE A 66 -7.16 -4.74 -0.17
CA ILE A 66 -6.16 -4.28 -1.14
C ILE A 66 -6.43 -2.83 -1.55
N ALA A 67 -7.68 -2.50 -1.93
CA ALA A 67 -8.06 -1.13 -2.30
C ALA A 67 -7.77 -0.12 -1.17
N LYS A 68 -8.08 -0.49 0.08
CA LYS A 68 -7.77 0.31 1.26
C LYS A 68 -6.27 0.54 1.42
N THR A 69 -5.47 -0.52 1.28
CA THR A 69 -4.01 -0.47 1.43
C THR A 69 -3.38 0.42 0.36
N VAL A 70 -3.81 0.31 -0.90
CA VAL A 70 -3.33 1.16 -1.99
C VAL A 70 -3.57 2.64 -1.71
N LEU A 71 -4.77 3.00 -1.23
CA LEU A 71 -5.08 4.39 -0.86
C LEU A 71 -4.17 4.90 0.28
N ILE A 72 -3.94 4.07 1.30
CA ILE A 72 -3.08 4.43 2.43
C ILE A 72 -1.64 4.66 1.98
N VAL A 73 -1.07 3.76 1.18
CA VAL A 73 0.31 3.85 0.71
C VAL A 73 0.52 5.08 -0.19
N LEU A 74 -0.41 5.35 -1.10
CA LEU A 74 -0.25 6.47 -2.03
C LEU A 74 -0.38 7.83 -1.34
N TYR A 75 -1.31 7.97 -0.39
CA TYR A 75 -1.69 9.28 0.18
C TYR A 75 -1.23 9.51 1.61
N PHE A 76 -1.26 8.52 2.50
CA PHE A 76 -0.84 8.70 3.90
C PHE A 76 0.65 8.43 4.10
N MET A 77 1.23 7.49 3.35
CA MET A 77 2.68 7.26 3.34
C MET A 77 3.43 8.21 2.39
N HIS A 78 2.72 9.17 1.77
CA HIS A 78 3.25 10.14 0.80
C HIS A 78 4.10 9.54 -0.32
N VAL A 79 3.92 8.25 -0.65
CA VAL A 79 4.73 7.59 -1.69
C VAL A 79 4.55 8.29 -3.03
N LYS A 80 3.36 8.81 -3.33
CA LYS A 80 3.11 9.56 -4.58
C LYS A 80 3.91 10.88 -4.67
N VAL A 81 4.21 11.50 -3.53
CA VAL A 81 4.84 12.84 -3.45
C VAL A 81 6.31 12.75 -3.05
N SER A 82 6.78 11.59 -2.60
CA SER A 82 8.17 11.35 -2.27
C SER A 82 9.08 11.32 -3.50
N SER A 83 10.39 11.38 -3.25
CA SER A 83 11.40 11.29 -4.31
C SER A 83 11.32 9.94 -5.03
N ARG A 84 11.76 9.90 -6.29
CA ARG A 84 11.77 8.68 -7.11
C ARG A 84 12.57 7.55 -6.47
N ILE A 85 13.64 7.90 -5.76
CA ILE A 85 14.44 6.96 -4.99
C ILE A 85 13.62 6.31 -3.86
N SER A 86 12.85 7.09 -3.10
CA SER A 86 11.95 6.57 -2.05
C SER A 86 10.87 5.64 -2.62
N GLN A 87 10.32 5.95 -3.80
CA GLN A 87 9.36 5.09 -4.49
C GLN A 87 9.97 3.73 -4.89
N VAL A 88 11.21 3.72 -5.38
CA VAL A 88 11.93 2.49 -5.73
C VAL A 88 12.18 1.62 -4.49
N TYR A 89 12.59 2.22 -3.37
CA TYR A 89 12.73 1.47 -2.11
C TYR A 89 11.41 0.89 -1.61
N ALA A 90 10.31 1.64 -1.70
CA ALA A 90 8.99 1.16 -1.32
C ALA A 90 8.54 -0.03 -2.19
N ALA A 91 8.72 0.06 -3.51
CA ALA A 91 8.44 -1.04 -4.42
C ALA A 91 9.35 -2.25 -4.14
N GLY A 92 10.64 -2.02 -3.92
CA GLY A 92 11.62 -3.05 -3.57
C GLY A 92 11.26 -3.78 -2.27
N ALA A 93 10.78 -3.05 -1.25
CA ALA A 93 10.32 -3.65 0.00
C ALA A 93 9.10 -4.57 -0.22
N PHE A 94 8.16 -4.19 -1.09
CA PHE A 94 7.03 -5.06 -1.45
C PHE A 94 7.45 -6.29 -2.24
N VAL A 95 8.38 -6.15 -3.21
CA VAL A 95 8.92 -7.29 -3.94
C VAL A 95 9.62 -8.26 -2.98
N TRP A 96 10.46 -7.73 -2.09
CA TRP A 96 11.15 -8.52 -1.09
C TRP A 96 10.17 -9.21 -0.12
N LEU A 97 9.11 -8.51 0.30
CA LEU A 97 8.05 -9.08 1.13
C LEU A 97 7.34 -10.25 0.43
N ILE A 98 7.03 -10.11 -0.86
CA ILE A 98 6.41 -11.18 -1.66
C ILE A 98 7.34 -12.40 -1.72
N ILE A 99 8.64 -12.20 -1.95
CA ILE A 99 9.62 -13.28 -1.95
C ILE A 99 9.62 -14.00 -0.59
N LEU A 100 9.65 -13.26 0.52
CA LEU A 100 9.58 -13.83 1.87
C LEU A 100 8.33 -14.68 2.06
N PHE A 101 7.15 -14.18 1.67
CA PHE A 101 5.89 -14.91 1.77
C PHE A 101 5.91 -16.21 0.96
N VAL A 102 6.37 -16.16 -0.29
CA VAL A 102 6.43 -17.33 -1.19
C VAL A 102 7.36 -18.39 -0.62
N ILE A 103 8.57 -18.00 -0.18
CA ILE A 103 9.53 -18.95 0.40
C ILE A 103 8.96 -19.54 1.69
N THR A 104 8.48 -18.70 2.61
CA THR A 104 7.99 -19.16 3.91
C THR A 104 6.80 -20.12 3.75
N MET A 105 5.80 -19.76 2.94
CA MET A 105 4.65 -20.64 2.69
C MET A 105 5.08 -21.91 1.93
N GLY A 106 6.02 -21.80 1.00
CA GLY A 106 6.63 -22.94 0.31
C GLY A 106 7.27 -23.92 1.29
N ASP A 107 8.02 -23.43 2.27
CA ASP A 107 8.62 -24.24 3.32
C ASP A 107 7.56 -24.95 4.17
N TYR A 108 6.48 -24.26 4.53
CA TYR A 108 5.36 -24.88 5.26
C TYR A 108 4.71 -26.00 4.46
N VAL A 109 4.50 -25.82 3.15
CA VAL A 109 3.94 -26.84 2.26
C VAL A 109 4.91 -28.02 2.10
N ALA A 110 6.20 -27.75 1.92
CA ALA A 110 7.24 -28.78 1.73
C ALA A 110 7.42 -29.69 2.96
N ARG A 111 7.12 -29.22 4.18
CA ARG A 111 7.16 -30.05 5.40
C ARG A 111 6.16 -31.20 5.40
N GLY A 112 5.07 -31.10 4.63
CA GLY A 112 4.10 -32.18 4.45
C GLY A 112 4.48 -33.19 3.37
N TRP A 113 5.63 -33.02 2.69
CA TRP A 113 6.03 -33.87 1.57
C TRP A 113 6.45 -35.26 2.07
N PRO A 114 5.82 -36.35 1.59
CA PRO A 114 6.16 -37.70 2.03
C PRO A 114 7.61 -38.06 1.63
N PRO A 115 8.35 -38.81 2.46
CA PRO A 115 9.70 -39.25 2.12
C PRO A 115 9.71 -39.96 0.77
N GLN A 116 10.71 -39.70 -0.08
CA GLN A 116 10.93 -40.53 -1.25
C GLN A 116 11.18 -41.96 -0.79
N GLY A 117 10.33 -42.91 -1.22
CA GLY A 117 10.53 -44.33 -0.93
C GLY A 117 11.88 -44.77 -1.48
N GLY A 118 12.83 -45.04 -0.58
CA GLY A 118 14.11 -45.62 -0.94
C GLY A 118 13.96 -47.08 -1.41
N PRO A 119 14.95 -47.64 -2.12
CA PRO A 119 14.92 -49.06 -2.50
C PRO A 119 14.73 -49.91 -1.24
N LEU A 120 13.67 -50.72 -1.24
CA LEU A 120 13.40 -51.69 -0.18
C LEU A 120 14.55 -52.72 -0.13
N PRO A 121 14.98 -53.18 1.05
CA PRO A 121 15.84 -54.36 1.16
C PRO A 121 15.11 -55.64 0.73
#